data_AF-A0A2D5YB04-F1
#
_entry.id   AF-A0A2D5YB04-F1
#
_cell.length_a   1.000
_cell.length_b   1.000
_cell.length_c   1.000
_cell.angle_alpha   90.00
_cell.angle_beta   90.00
_cell.angle_gamma   90.00
#
_symmetry.space_group_name_H-M   'P 1'
#
loop_
_entity.id
_entity.type
_entity.pdbx_description
1 polymer ?
#
loop_
_entity_poly.entity_id
_entity_poly.type
_entity_poly.pdbx_seq_one_letter_code
_entity_poly.pdbx_strand_id
1 'polypeptide(L)'
;MISLFLLSNSDAAIDIIFDYSYDTGNYFGDEQRYIMEQVAYVFESRMGGESFASTNPSDYGLNAGSGFNTYLSFTNPTTGANVTPAFGSTTSDGNVIGQANELVIFLGARSLAGATLATAGETGMGYGGTASSEATAWINALNSRDTTTNFDPRAGSSQVNTNKTFYFDTDLTTHNDAVTSGKVDFYSVMVHEIGHVMGFNDHNAWNAKKSGNFWTGANAKAEYNGQNVPLYSTPHWDLLSPSGSLNSANINCACHPSMLPSITINKRTSFSDLDFALLKDIGYSISASPTGTNIGGTYTDPTYGGTYDIPVSMTYNDWLAGGNGGNGGNGGGGGGGGGGGGSAAPEPAYIFTLLGGVLAFLSGRKNFGKIKSLLKLA
;
A
#
# COMPACT_ATOMS: atom_id res chain seq x y z
N MET A 1 -14.63 1.86 47.51
CA MET A 1 -14.67 2.28 46.09
C MET A 1 -13.27 2.12 45.52
N ILE A 2 -13.04 1.11 44.69
CA ILE A 2 -11.85 1.04 43.84
C ILE A 2 -12.40 1.03 42.42
N SER A 3 -12.24 2.16 41.74
CA SER A 3 -12.63 2.32 40.34
C SER A 3 -11.53 1.67 39.51
N LEU A 4 -11.86 0.54 38.88
CA LEU A 4 -10.98 -0.12 37.92
C LEU A 4 -11.11 0.65 36.60
N PHE A 5 -10.13 1.50 36.29
CA PHE A 5 -9.97 2.04 34.94
C PHE A 5 -9.58 0.88 34.03
N LEU A 6 -10.52 0.43 33.21
CA LEU A 6 -10.22 -0.35 32.01
C LEU A 6 -9.54 0.61 31.03
N LEU A 7 -8.21 0.54 30.95
CA LEU A 7 -7.47 1.08 29.81
C LEU A 7 -7.85 0.21 28.61
N SER A 8 -8.72 0.72 27.74
CA SER A 8 -8.85 0.21 26.38
C SER A 8 -7.63 0.69 25.59
N ASN A 9 -6.53 -0.06 25.63
CA ASN A 9 -5.58 -0.01 24.52
C ASN A 9 -6.21 -0.85 23.39
N SER A 10 -7.07 -0.23 22.59
CA SER A 10 -7.16 -0.67 21.20
C SER A 10 -5.96 -0.03 20.51
N ASP A 11 -4.86 -0.78 20.35
CA ASP A 11 -3.77 -0.34 19.48
C ASP A 11 -4.37 -0.26 18.07
N ALA A 12 -4.69 0.95 17.63
CA ALA A 12 -5.10 1.17 16.25
C ALA A 12 -3.84 1.15 15.40
N ALA A 13 -3.75 0.21 14.47
CA ALA A 13 -2.67 0.10 13.51
C ALA A 13 -3.29 0.03 12.11
N ILE A 14 -2.68 0.74 11.16
CA ILE A 14 -3.04 0.63 9.74
C ILE A 14 -2.35 -0.58 9.11
N ASP A 15 -2.99 -1.16 8.10
CA ASP A 15 -2.48 -2.24 7.26
C ASP A 15 -2.44 -1.77 5.80
N ILE A 16 -1.24 -1.65 5.23
CA ILE A 16 -1.00 -1.25 3.85
C ILE A 16 -0.95 -2.52 3.00
N ILE A 17 -2.02 -2.72 2.23
CA ILE A 17 -2.21 -3.92 1.42
C ILE A 17 -1.81 -3.61 -0.02
N PHE A 18 -0.80 -4.30 -0.52
CA PHE A 18 -0.45 -4.28 -1.94
C PHE A 18 -1.32 -5.26 -2.71
N ASP A 19 -2.13 -4.73 -3.62
CA ASP A 19 -3.03 -5.49 -4.46
C ASP A 19 -2.44 -5.65 -5.87
N TYR A 20 -2.24 -6.89 -6.30
CA TYR A 20 -1.59 -7.23 -7.56
C TYR A 20 -2.61 -7.63 -8.64
N SER A 21 -3.91 -7.37 -8.43
CA SER A 21 -4.97 -7.71 -9.40
C SER A 21 -4.77 -7.07 -10.78
N TYR A 22 -4.02 -5.96 -10.83
CA TYR A 22 -3.67 -5.26 -12.06
C TYR A 22 -2.29 -5.61 -12.61
N ASP A 23 -1.45 -6.37 -11.91
CA ASP A 23 -0.15 -6.88 -12.39
C ASP A 23 -0.32 -8.09 -13.32
N THR A 24 -1.10 -7.91 -14.39
CA THR A 24 -1.39 -8.99 -15.37
C THR A 24 -0.16 -9.50 -16.12
N GLY A 25 0.97 -8.78 -16.04
CA GLY A 25 2.26 -9.18 -16.60
C GLY A 25 3.12 -10.03 -15.66
N ASN A 26 2.68 -10.24 -14.41
CA ASN A 26 3.43 -10.92 -13.34
C ASN A 26 4.83 -10.31 -13.15
N TYR A 27 4.94 -8.99 -13.16
CA TYR A 27 6.21 -8.31 -12.87
C TYR A 27 6.62 -8.50 -11.41
N PHE A 28 5.64 -8.51 -10.50
CA PHE A 28 5.86 -8.69 -9.08
C PHE A 28 5.87 -10.18 -8.73
N GLY A 29 7.05 -10.78 -8.83
CA GLY A 29 7.33 -12.10 -8.27
C GLY A 29 7.66 -12.02 -6.78
N ASP A 30 8.11 -13.15 -6.22
CA ASP A 30 8.35 -13.33 -4.79
C ASP A 30 9.29 -12.28 -4.20
N GLU A 31 10.41 -11.97 -4.87
CA GLU A 31 11.39 -10.98 -4.41
C GLU A 31 10.76 -9.57 -4.30
N GLN A 32 10.03 -9.14 -5.33
CA GLN A 32 9.39 -7.84 -5.35
C GLN A 32 8.28 -7.76 -4.30
N ARG A 33 7.46 -8.80 -4.18
CA ARG A 33 6.37 -8.86 -3.20
C ARG A 33 6.93 -8.78 -1.78
N TYR A 34 7.96 -9.56 -1.46
CA TYR A 34 8.64 -9.46 -0.18
C TYR A 34 9.15 -8.05 0.10
N ILE A 35 9.81 -7.39 -0.87
CA ILE A 35 10.29 -6.01 -0.69
C ILE A 35 9.13 -5.06 -0.45
N MET A 36 8.02 -5.20 -1.17
CA MET A 36 6.83 -4.38 -0.95
C MET A 36 6.28 -4.54 0.47
N GLU A 37 6.19 -5.77 1.00
CA GLU A 37 5.81 -5.99 2.41
C GLU A 37 6.75 -5.26 3.37
N GLN A 38 8.06 -5.24 3.10
CA GLN A 38 9.00 -4.48 3.92
C GLN A 38 8.83 -2.96 3.75
N VAL A 39 8.45 -2.48 2.56
CA VAL A 39 8.11 -1.07 2.31
C VAL A 39 6.89 -0.65 3.12
N ALA A 40 5.83 -1.46 3.16
CA ALA A 40 4.68 -1.21 4.05
C ALA A 40 5.12 -1.13 5.52
N TYR A 41 5.97 -2.07 5.94
CA TYR A 41 6.44 -2.15 7.31
C TYR A 41 7.22 -0.92 7.78
N VAL A 42 7.88 -0.18 6.86
CA VAL A 42 8.50 1.13 7.18
C VAL A 42 7.49 2.09 7.79
N PHE A 43 6.28 2.16 7.24
CA PHE A 43 5.23 3.06 7.69
C PHE A 43 4.47 2.48 8.89
N GLU A 44 3.99 1.24 8.76
CA GLU A 44 3.13 0.58 9.75
C GLU A 44 3.81 0.45 11.12
N SER A 45 5.10 0.09 11.12
CA SER A 45 5.86 -0.07 12.37
C SER A 45 5.95 1.23 13.19
N ARG A 46 5.76 2.39 12.55
CA ARG A 46 5.73 3.70 13.23
C ARG A 46 4.32 4.29 13.37
N MET A 47 3.29 3.63 12.84
CA MET A 47 1.89 4.08 12.85
C MET A 47 1.00 3.21 13.75
N GLY A 48 1.59 2.54 14.76
CA GLY A 48 0.85 1.64 15.67
C GLY A 48 -0.17 2.32 16.61
N GLY A 49 -0.36 3.64 16.51
CA GLY A 49 -1.44 4.37 17.16
C GLY A 49 -2.36 5.10 16.17
N GLU A 50 -2.23 4.82 14.87
CA GLU A 50 -3.00 5.46 13.80
C GLU A 50 -4.27 4.68 13.46
N SER A 51 -5.35 5.36 13.09
CA SER A 51 -6.59 4.71 12.67
C SER A 51 -7.22 5.37 11.46
N PHE A 52 -7.57 4.55 10.47
CA PHE A 52 -8.33 4.99 9.32
C PHE A 52 -9.79 4.59 9.46
N ALA A 53 -10.69 5.57 9.39
CA ALA A 53 -12.12 5.31 9.29
C ALA A 53 -12.44 4.52 8.02
N SER A 54 -13.41 3.60 8.10
CA SER A 54 -13.88 2.87 6.91
C SER A 54 -14.34 3.81 5.80
N THR A 55 -14.12 3.40 4.56
CA THR A 55 -14.75 3.97 3.36
C THR A 55 -15.60 2.95 2.63
N ASN A 56 -15.86 1.79 3.23
CA ASN A 56 -16.76 0.77 2.70
C ASN A 56 -18.22 1.24 2.86
N PRO A 57 -18.98 1.41 1.75
CA PRO A 57 -20.36 1.91 1.82
C PRO A 57 -21.28 1.07 2.72
N SER A 58 -21.04 -0.24 2.81
CA SER A 58 -21.88 -1.14 3.62
C SER A 58 -21.83 -0.82 5.12
N ASP A 59 -20.72 -0.29 5.62
CA ASP A 59 -20.56 0.16 7.02
C ASP A 59 -21.44 1.38 7.35
N TYR A 60 -21.93 2.07 6.32
CA TYR A 60 -22.84 3.21 6.42
C TYR A 60 -24.29 2.85 6.05
N GLY A 61 -24.56 1.57 5.78
CA GLY A 61 -25.88 1.08 5.36
C GLY A 61 -26.15 1.18 3.85
N LEU A 62 -25.17 1.59 3.05
CA LEU A 62 -25.27 1.62 1.58
C LEU A 62 -24.97 0.24 1.00
N ASN A 63 -26.00 -0.59 0.95
CA ASN A 63 -25.91 -1.92 0.37
C ASN A 63 -26.10 -1.91 -1.15
N ALA A 64 -25.70 -3.00 -1.81
CA ALA A 64 -25.95 -3.21 -3.23
C ALA A 64 -27.44 -3.01 -3.57
N GLY A 65 -27.72 -2.21 -4.60
CA GLY A 65 -29.10 -1.86 -4.99
C GLY A 65 -29.68 -0.62 -4.31
N SER A 66 -28.92 0.10 -3.48
CA SER A 66 -29.30 1.39 -2.88
C SER A 66 -29.59 2.51 -3.90
N GLY A 67 -29.20 2.32 -5.16
CA GLY A 67 -29.26 3.37 -6.19
C GLY A 67 -28.20 4.45 -6.03
N PHE A 68 -27.24 4.25 -5.11
CA PHE A 68 -26.09 5.10 -4.90
C PHE A 68 -24.81 4.33 -5.25
N ASN A 69 -24.07 4.84 -6.23
CA ASN A 69 -22.83 4.24 -6.71
C ASN A 69 -21.64 5.01 -6.17
N THR A 70 -20.59 4.28 -5.80
CA THR A 70 -19.32 4.82 -5.31
C THR A 70 -18.19 4.12 -6.05
N TYR A 71 -17.14 4.85 -6.41
CA TYR A 71 -16.03 4.29 -7.17
C TYR A 71 -14.73 5.05 -6.93
N LEU A 72 -13.63 4.33 -7.05
CA LEU A 72 -12.30 4.88 -7.28
C LEU A 72 -12.13 5.22 -8.76
N SER A 73 -11.14 6.02 -9.11
CA SER A 73 -10.73 6.27 -10.49
C SER A 73 -9.22 6.47 -10.56
N PHE A 74 -8.54 5.63 -11.32
CA PHE A 74 -7.10 5.75 -11.50
C PHE A 74 -6.67 5.18 -12.85
N THR A 75 -5.41 5.45 -13.22
CA THR A 75 -4.78 4.87 -14.40
C THR A 75 -4.28 3.48 -14.03
N ASN A 76 -4.79 2.45 -14.69
CA ASN A 76 -4.34 1.08 -14.54
C ASN A 76 -2.82 1.00 -14.70
N PRO A 77 -2.09 0.50 -13.68
CA PRO A 77 -0.63 0.57 -13.64
C PRO A 77 0.05 -0.32 -14.69
N THR A 78 -0.66 -1.28 -15.29
CA THR A 78 -0.12 -2.15 -16.33
C THR A 78 -0.55 -1.72 -17.73
N THR A 79 -1.82 -1.34 -17.92
CA THR A 79 -2.37 -1.06 -19.26
C THR A 79 -2.39 0.43 -19.62
N GLY A 80 -2.33 1.32 -18.63
CA GLY A 80 -2.51 2.77 -18.84
C GLY A 80 -3.96 3.20 -19.11
N ALA A 81 -4.93 2.28 -19.10
CA ALA A 81 -6.35 2.60 -19.24
C ALA A 81 -6.93 3.14 -17.92
N ASN A 82 -7.96 3.97 -17.96
CA ASN A 82 -8.68 4.35 -16.75
C ASN A 82 -9.49 3.15 -16.21
N VAL A 83 -9.47 2.96 -14.89
CA VAL A 83 -10.23 1.91 -14.19
C VAL A 83 -10.99 2.53 -13.01
N THR A 84 -12.18 1.98 -12.75
CA THR A 84 -13.10 2.52 -11.73
C THR A 84 -13.71 1.43 -10.83
N PRO A 85 -12.90 0.73 -10.01
CA PRO A 85 -13.45 -0.25 -9.08
C PRO A 85 -14.33 0.44 -8.02
N ALA A 86 -15.35 -0.28 -7.54
CA ALA A 86 -16.27 0.24 -6.53
C ALA A 86 -15.66 0.11 -5.12
N PHE A 87 -15.95 1.06 -4.24
CA PHE A 87 -15.69 0.85 -2.82
C PHE A 87 -16.53 -0.32 -2.30
N GLY A 88 -15.99 -1.11 -1.37
CA GLY A 88 -16.61 -2.33 -0.86
C GLY A 88 -16.60 -3.52 -1.83
N SER A 89 -16.04 -3.36 -3.04
CA SER A 89 -15.82 -4.50 -3.94
C SER A 89 -14.55 -5.28 -3.56
N THR A 90 -14.56 -6.58 -3.86
CA THR A 90 -13.42 -7.47 -3.68
C THR A 90 -12.62 -7.55 -4.98
N THR A 91 -11.30 -7.38 -4.90
CA THR A 91 -10.38 -7.51 -6.03
C THR A 91 -10.18 -8.98 -6.43
N SER A 92 -9.49 -9.24 -7.54
CA SER A 92 -9.15 -10.63 -7.90
C SER A 92 -8.13 -11.28 -6.95
N ASP A 93 -7.39 -10.46 -6.20
CA ASP A 93 -6.48 -10.91 -5.15
C ASP A 93 -7.20 -11.12 -3.82
N GLY A 94 -8.52 -10.86 -3.75
CA GLY A 94 -9.33 -11.12 -2.56
C GLY A 94 -9.39 -9.96 -1.56
N ASN A 95 -8.79 -8.82 -1.86
CA ASN A 95 -8.78 -7.65 -0.98
C ASN A 95 -10.09 -6.87 -1.09
N VAL A 96 -10.62 -6.36 0.03
CA VAL A 96 -11.85 -5.54 0.04
C VAL A 96 -11.47 -4.06 0.08
N ILE A 97 -11.97 -3.29 -0.89
CA ILE A 97 -11.62 -1.87 -1.00
C ILE A 97 -12.36 -1.06 0.07
N GLY A 98 -11.60 -0.33 0.89
CA GLY A 98 -12.13 0.69 1.79
C GLY A 98 -12.49 0.19 3.19
N GLN A 99 -11.98 -0.95 3.63
CA GLN A 99 -12.13 -1.39 5.02
C GLN A 99 -11.49 -0.39 6.00
N ALA A 100 -11.99 -0.36 7.24
CA ALA A 100 -11.35 0.43 8.30
C ALA A 100 -9.92 -0.07 8.55
N ASN A 101 -9.00 0.86 8.82
CA ASN A 101 -7.58 0.60 9.06
C ASN A 101 -6.84 -0.14 7.93
N GLU A 102 -7.42 -0.28 6.74
CA GLU A 102 -6.73 -0.86 5.57
C GLU A 102 -6.51 0.22 4.50
N LEU A 103 -5.34 0.19 3.87
CA LEU A 103 -5.00 0.99 2.70
C LEU A 103 -4.63 0.07 1.54
N VAL A 104 -5.56 -0.11 0.60
CA VAL A 104 -5.32 -0.88 -0.62
C VAL A 104 -4.56 -0.04 -1.64
N ILE A 105 -3.41 -0.54 -2.11
CA ILE A 105 -2.58 0.08 -3.14
C ILE A 105 -2.47 -0.85 -4.35
N PHE A 106 -3.05 -0.44 -5.47
CA PHE A 106 -3.04 -1.23 -6.71
C PHE A 106 -1.70 -1.14 -7.42
N LEU A 107 -1.03 -2.28 -7.57
CA LEU A 107 0.28 -2.39 -8.21
C LEU A 107 0.18 -2.91 -9.64
N GLY A 108 1.16 -2.49 -10.43
CA GLY A 108 1.41 -3.02 -11.76
C GLY A 108 2.69 -2.43 -12.33
N ALA A 109 3.06 -2.91 -13.51
CA ALA A 109 4.28 -2.47 -14.15
C ALA A 109 4.08 -2.33 -15.65
N ARG A 110 4.65 -1.27 -16.22
CA ARG A 110 4.67 -1.03 -17.66
C ARG A 110 5.84 -0.14 -18.04
N SER A 111 6.14 -0.10 -19.33
CA SER A 111 7.19 0.78 -19.84
C SER A 111 6.78 2.25 -19.74
N LEU A 112 7.60 3.08 -19.12
CA LEU A 112 7.51 4.55 -19.19
C LEU A 112 8.67 5.14 -19.98
N ALA A 113 8.38 6.25 -20.65
CA ALA A 113 9.40 7.08 -21.29
C ALA A 113 10.18 7.89 -20.25
N GLY A 114 11.38 8.35 -20.62
CA GLY A 114 12.18 9.27 -19.82
C GLY A 114 12.88 8.61 -18.61
N ALA A 115 13.12 9.42 -17.58
CA ALA A 115 13.93 9.03 -16.41
C ALA A 115 13.12 8.43 -15.25
N THR A 116 11.79 8.56 -15.26
CA THR A 116 10.89 8.07 -14.21
C THR A 116 11.12 6.59 -13.89
N LEU A 117 11.31 6.29 -12.62
CA LEU A 117 11.58 4.93 -12.11
C LEU A 117 10.29 4.20 -11.75
N ALA A 118 9.41 4.89 -11.05
CA ALA A 118 8.06 4.49 -10.75
C ALA A 118 7.20 5.75 -10.58
N THR A 119 5.90 5.56 -10.38
CA THR A 119 4.98 6.62 -9.98
C THR A 119 3.94 6.05 -9.04
N ALA A 120 3.60 6.75 -7.96
CA ALA A 120 2.43 6.44 -7.15
C ALA A 120 1.69 7.69 -6.66
N GLY A 121 0.47 7.47 -6.20
CA GLY A 121 -0.33 8.49 -5.54
C GLY A 121 -1.70 7.96 -5.10
N GLU A 122 -2.45 8.80 -4.39
CA GLU A 122 -3.85 8.50 -4.08
C GLU A 122 -4.66 8.34 -5.38
N THR A 123 -5.56 7.37 -5.41
CA THR A 123 -6.54 7.25 -6.49
C THR A 123 -7.55 8.40 -6.44
N GLY A 124 -8.09 8.81 -7.59
CA GLY A 124 -9.29 9.64 -7.61
C GLY A 124 -10.51 8.86 -7.11
N MET A 125 -11.61 9.57 -6.89
CA MET A 125 -12.87 8.97 -6.46
C MET A 125 -14.07 9.69 -7.06
N GLY A 126 -15.22 9.02 -7.04
CA GLY A 126 -16.50 9.61 -7.40
C GLY A 126 -17.66 8.85 -6.79
N TYR A 127 -18.81 9.51 -6.78
CA TYR A 127 -20.07 8.93 -6.35
C TYR A 127 -21.25 9.57 -7.08
N GLY A 128 -22.38 8.88 -7.12
CA GLY A 128 -23.59 9.42 -7.73
C GLY A 128 -24.80 8.52 -7.51
N GLY A 129 -25.98 9.13 -7.40
CA GLY A 129 -27.23 8.41 -7.16
C GLY A 129 -28.24 9.21 -6.36
N THR A 130 -29.26 8.52 -5.85
CA THR A 130 -30.29 9.13 -5.00
C THR A 130 -29.72 9.47 -3.63
N ALA A 131 -29.90 10.72 -3.19
CA ALA A 131 -29.47 11.14 -1.86
C ALA A 131 -30.28 10.43 -0.77
N SER A 132 -29.60 9.97 0.27
CA SER A 132 -30.17 9.37 1.48
C SER A 132 -29.33 9.76 2.70
N SER A 133 -29.84 9.49 3.90
CA SER A 133 -29.08 9.67 5.15
C SER A 133 -27.77 8.89 5.16
N GLU A 134 -27.80 7.67 4.63
CA GLU A 134 -26.67 6.76 4.51
C GLU A 134 -25.63 7.31 3.53
N ALA A 135 -26.09 7.82 2.37
CA ALA A 135 -25.22 8.48 1.39
C ALA A 135 -24.52 9.70 2.01
N THR A 136 -25.24 10.53 2.76
CA THR A 136 -24.65 11.67 3.47
C THR A 136 -23.64 11.23 4.53
N ALA A 137 -23.92 10.17 5.29
CA ALA A 137 -23.01 9.65 6.31
C ALA A 137 -21.68 9.17 5.69
N TRP A 138 -21.75 8.41 4.59
CA TRP A 138 -20.56 7.94 3.87
C TRP A 138 -19.75 9.10 3.26
N ILE A 139 -20.41 10.08 2.64
CA ILE A 139 -19.75 11.29 2.11
C ILE A 139 -19.03 12.06 3.23
N ASN A 140 -19.67 12.21 4.40
CA ASN A 140 -19.04 12.89 5.53
C ASN A 140 -17.79 12.16 6.02
N ALA A 141 -17.81 10.83 6.08
CA ALA A 141 -16.64 10.03 6.45
C ALA A 141 -15.49 10.16 5.45
N LEU A 142 -15.79 10.26 4.15
CA LEU A 142 -14.77 10.50 3.13
C LEU A 142 -14.16 11.90 3.18
N ASN A 143 -14.99 12.90 3.51
CA ASN A 143 -14.53 14.27 3.66
C ASN A 143 -13.69 14.46 4.94
N SER A 144 -13.93 13.69 6.00
CA SER A 144 -13.10 13.75 7.21
C SER A 144 -11.68 13.22 7.01
N ARG A 145 -11.45 12.41 5.96
CA ARG A 145 -10.12 11.92 5.59
C ARG A 145 -9.23 12.98 4.92
N ASP A 146 -9.76 14.14 4.53
CA ASP A 146 -8.94 15.21 3.94
C ASP A 146 -9.44 16.59 4.38
N THR A 147 -8.91 17.03 5.52
CA THR A 147 -9.19 18.33 6.14
C THR A 147 -7.93 19.19 6.16
N THR A 148 -7.98 20.42 6.68
CA THR A 148 -6.79 21.26 6.80
C THR A 148 -5.78 20.77 7.85
N THR A 149 -6.12 19.75 8.64
CA THR A 149 -5.28 19.22 9.72
C THR A 149 -5.10 17.71 9.69
N ASN A 150 -5.80 17.01 8.80
CA ASN A 150 -5.79 15.55 8.72
C ASN A 150 -5.83 15.10 7.26
N PHE A 151 -4.99 14.14 6.89
CA PHE A 151 -5.02 13.46 5.61
C PHE A 151 -4.85 11.95 5.79
N ASP A 152 -5.82 11.17 5.31
CA ASP A 152 -5.80 9.71 5.29
C ASP A 152 -6.12 9.21 3.86
N PRO A 153 -5.19 8.56 3.14
CA PRO A 153 -5.41 8.14 1.76
C PRO A 153 -6.50 7.09 1.66
N ARG A 154 -7.39 7.18 0.67
CA ARG A 154 -8.53 6.26 0.54
C ARG A 154 -8.15 4.94 -0.13
N ALA A 155 -7.27 5.04 -1.12
CA ALA A 155 -6.64 3.95 -1.85
C ALA A 155 -5.46 4.54 -2.64
N GLY A 156 -4.48 3.71 -2.98
CA GLY A 156 -3.33 4.10 -3.81
C GLY A 156 -3.30 3.36 -5.13
N SER A 157 -2.54 3.90 -6.09
CA SER A 157 -2.05 3.11 -7.22
C SER A 157 -0.59 3.43 -7.46
N SER A 158 0.21 2.40 -7.75
CA SER A 158 1.62 2.55 -8.08
C SER A 158 1.98 1.74 -9.32
N GLN A 159 2.87 2.32 -10.12
CA GLN A 159 3.30 1.78 -11.39
C GLN A 159 4.83 1.81 -11.49
N VAL A 160 5.44 0.63 -11.67
CA VAL A 160 6.89 0.49 -11.84
C VAL A 160 7.26 0.57 -13.31
N ASN A 161 8.37 1.26 -13.63
CA ASN A 161 8.87 1.36 -15.01
C ASN A 161 9.70 0.12 -15.39
N THR A 162 9.16 -0.72 -16.27
CA THR A 162 9.83 -1.94 -16.75
C THR A 162 11.05 -1.67 -17.65
N ASN A 163 11.26 -0.43 -18.12
CA ASN A 163 12.46 -0.02 -18.86
C ASN A 163 13.67 0.25 -17.94
N LYS A 164 13.51 0.15 -16.62
CA LYS A 164 14.56 0.44 -15.64
C LYS A 164 15.06 -0.85 -15.02
N THR A 165 16.34 -0.83 -14.63
CA THR A 165 17.00 -1.98 -14.03
C THR A 165 17.13 -1.75 -12.53
N PHE A 166 16.40 -2.55 -11.76
CA PHE A 166 16.38 -2.48 -10.31
C PHE A 166 17.23 -3.58 -9.67
N TYR A 167 17.78 -3.24 -8.50
CA TYR A 167 18.26 -4.21 -7.53
C TYR A 167 17.10 -4.60 -6.62
N PHE A 168 16.81 -5.90 -6.58
CA PHE A 168 15.83 -6.49 -5.66
C PHE A 168 16.61 -7.12 -4.51
N ASP A 169 16.56 -6.47 -3.36
CA ASP A 169 17.26 -6.91 -2.16
C ASP A 169 16.33 -7.78 -1.30
N THR A 170 16.66 -9.06 -1.17
CA THR A 170 15.93 -10.00 -0.31
C THR A 170 16.50 -10.07 1.11
N ASP A 171 17.57 -9.34 1.42
CA ASP A 171 18.15 -9.22 2.75
C ASP A 171 18.40 -7.75 3.14
N LEU A 172 17.29 -7.05 3.41
CA LEU A 172 17.30 -5.67 3.91
C LEU A 172 17.94 -5.51 5.30
N THR A 173 18.35 -6.58 5.98
CA THR A 173 19.14 -6.47 7.22
C THR A 173 20.60 -6.13 6.93
N THR A 174 21.03 -6.30 5.69
CA THR A 174 22.31 -5.83 5.17
C THR A 174 22.09 -4.73 4.13
N HIS A 175 23.13 -3.92 3.89
CA HIS A 175 22.98 -2.71 3.07
C HIS A 175 24.13 -2.49 2.07
N ASN A 176 25.24 -3.22 2.22
CA ASN A 176 26.42 -3.02 1.39
C ASN A 176 26.21 -3.47 -0.07
N ASP A 177 25.35 -4.46 -0.25
CA ASP A 177 24.92 -4.99 -1.53
C ASP A 177 24.16 -3.95 -2.38
N ALA A 178 23.22 -3.23 -1.76
CA ALA A 178 22.46 -2.16 -2.39
C ALA A 178 23.32 -1.05 -2.97
N VAL A 179 24.41 -0.71 -2.25
CA VAL A 179 25.35 0.35 -2.62
C VAL A 179 26.48 -0.12 -3.53
N THR A 180 26.49 -1.40 -3.94
CA THR A 180 27.50 -1.96 -4.85
C THR A 180 26.91 -2.72 -6.04
N SER A 181 25.59 -2.84 -6.12
CA SER A 181 24.84 -3.62 -7.14
C SER A 181 25.00 -3.14 -8.59
N GLY A 182 25.41 -1.88 -8.80
CA GLY A 182 25.43 -1.19 -10.09
C GLY A 182 24.03 -0.81 -10.60
N LYS A 183 22.99 -0.92 -9.76
CA LYS A 183 21.58 -0.71 -10.13
C LYS A 183 20.91 0.28 -9.17
N VAL A 184 19.68 0.68 -9.51
CA VAL A 184 18.84 1.48 -8.60
C VAL A 184 18.18 0.55 -7.59
N ASP A 185 18.19 0.90 -6.32
CA ASP A 185 17.57 0.11 -5.24
C ASP A 185 16.04 0.16 -5.32
N PHE A 186 15.39 -0.99 -5.52
CA PHE A 186 13.93 -1.06 -5.65
C PHE A 186 13.22 -0.62 -4.38
N TYR A 187 13.71 -1.07 -3.21
CA TYR A 187 13.18 -0.70 -1.90
C TYR A 187 13.12 0.82 -1.73
N SER A 188 14.24 1.51 -1.98
CA SER A 188 14.34 2.96 -1.83
C SER A 188 13.35 3.73 -2.72
N VAL A 189 13.16 3.26 -3.96
CA VAL A 189 12.19 3.86 -4.88
C VAL A 189 10.77 3.62 -4.39
N MET A 190 10.44 2.41 -3.97
CA MET A 190 9.07 2.12 -3.53
C MET A 190 8.73 2.80 -2.21
N VAL A 191 9.67 2.96 -1.27
CA VAL A 191 9.48 3.80 -0.07
C VAL A 191 9.12 5.25 -0.46
N HIS A 192 9.83 5.81 -1.44
CA HIS A 192 9.53 7.14 -1.97
C HIS A 192 8.12 7.19 -2.59
N GLU A 193 7.79 6.25 -3.46
CA GLU A 193 6.47 6.21 -4.11
C GLU A 193 5.33 6.08 -3.10
N ILE A 194 5.46 5.20 -2.10
CA ILE A 194 4.44 5.06 -1.06
C ILE A 194 4.36 6.32 -0.20
N GLY A 195 5.46 7.05 -0.01
CA GLY A 195 5.44 8.39 0.59
C GLY A 195 4.47 9.37 -0.10
N HIS A 196 4.37 9.33 -1.44
CA HIS A 196 3.36 10.12 -2.18
C HIS A 196 1.93 9.67 -1.90
N VAL A 197 1.69 8.36 -1.76
CA VAL A 197 0.36 7.84 -1.38
C VAL A 197 0.00 8.29 0.04
N MET A 198 0.96 8.29 0.97
CA MET A 198 0.72 8.62 2.38
C MET A 198 0.51 10.12 2.64
N GLY A 199 0.87 11.02 1.72
CA GLY A 199 0.49 12.43 1.86
C GLY A 199 1.49 13.45 1.34
N PHE A 200 2.58 13.04 0.69
CA PHE A 200 3.41 13.94 -0.10
C PHE A 200 2.73 14.31 -1.42
N ASN A 201 1.63 15.07 -1.33
CA ASN A 201 0.84 15.50 -2.48
C ASN A 201 -0.12 16.66 -2.13
N ASP A 202 -0.70 17.31 -3.13
CA ASP A 202 -1.52 18.52 -2.98
C ASP A 202 -2.94 18.23 -2.41
N HIS A 203 -3.02 17.88 -1.13
CA HIS A 203 -4.26 17.69 -0.34
C HIS A 203 -4.61 18.91 0.54
N ASN A 204 -5.77 18.92 1.22
CA ASN A 204 -6.17 20.06 2.05
C ASN A 204 -5.19 20.29 3.22
N ALA A 205 -4.74 19.22 3.88
CA ALA A 205 -3.78 19.30 4.98
C ALA A 205 -2.41 19.80 4.48
N TRP A 206 -1.97 19.31 3.33
CA TRP A 206 -0.75 19.77 2.67
C TRP A 206 -0.80 21.26 2.34
N ASN A 207 -1.87 21.70 1.68
CA ASN A 207 -2.06 23.10 1.30
C ASN A 207 -2.13 24.01 2.53
N ALA A 208 -2.65 23.53 3.66
CA ALA A 208 -2.67 24.27 4.92
C ALA A 208 -1.29 24.44 5.58
N LYS A 209 -0.31 23.59 5.22
CA LYS A 209 1.06 23.62 5.74
C LYS A 209 2.09 24.14 4.73
N LYS A 210 1.68 24.43 3.50
CA LYS A 210 2.51 25.00 2.45
C LYS A 210 2.41 26.53 2.43
N SER A 211 3.54 27.21 2.29
CA SER A 211 3.63 28.65 2.04
C SER A 211 4.66 28.94 0.95
N GLY A 212 4.19 29.25 -0.25
CA GLY A 212 5.05 29.36 -1.43
C GLY A 212 5.79 28.04 -1.70
N ASN A 213 7.11 28.10 -1.81
CA ASN A 213 8.00 26.95 -2.02
C ASN A 213 8.53 26.38 -0.70
N PHE A 214 7.77 26.51 0.39
CA PHE A 214 8.21 26.04 1.70
C PHE A 214 7.11 25.28 2.42
N TRP A 215 7.53 24.21 3.09
CA TRP A 215 6.74 23.55 4.11
C TRP A 215 6.92 24.27 5.45
N THR A 216 5.81 24.48 6.14
CA THR A 216 5.75 25.30 7.37
C THR A 216 5.19 24.55 8.57
N GLY A 217 4.97 23.24 8.44
CA GLY A 217 4.53 22.39 9.54
C GLY A 217 5.54 22.32 10.68
N ALA A 218 5.04 22.28 11.92
CA ALA A 218 5.87 22.48 13.11
C ALA A 218 6.84 21.31 13.36
N ASN A 219 6.43 20.09 13.04
CA ASN A 219 7.25 18.89 13.22
C ASN A 219 8.39 18.88 12.20
N ALA A 220 8.10 19.05 10.91
CA ALA A 220 9.14 19.07 9.88
C ALA A 220 10.12 20.24 10.08
N LYS A 221 9.64 21.40 10.55
CA LYS A 221 10.52 22.49 10.97
C LYS A 221 11.43 22.08 12.12
N ALA A 222 10.94 21.34 13.11
CA ALA A 222 11.76 20.86 14.22
C ALA A 222 12.88 19.94 13.71
N GLU A 223 12.58 19.05 12.75
CA GLU A 223 13.57 18.20 12.08
C GLU A 223 14.51 18.94 11.11
N TYR A 224 14.16 20.19 10.79
CA TYR A 224 14.96 21.08 9.95
C TYR A 224 15.49 22.30 10.72
N ASN A 225 15.93 22.05 11.97
CA ASN A 225 16.56 23.03 12.87
C ASN A 225 15.76 24.34 13.05
N GLY A 226 14.43 24.22 13.14
CA GLY A 226 13.47 25.30 13.34
C GLY A 226 13.10 26.09 12.07
N GLN A 227 13.68 25.78 10.92
CA GLN A 227 13.50 26.51 9.67
C GLN A 227 12.37 25.91 8.82
N ASN A 228 11.70 26.73 8.02
CA ASN A 228 10.78 26.22 7.01
C ASN A 228 11.55 25.37 6.00
N VAL A 229 10.99 24.22 5.60
CA VAL A 229 11.67 23.24 4.77
C VAL A 229 11.45 23.58 3.29
N PRO A 230 12.50 23.72 2.46
CA PRO A 230 12.34 23.97 1.03
C PRO A 230 11.57 22.86 0.31
N LEU A 231 10.57 23.23 -0.46
CA LEU A 231 9.80 22.35 -1.33
C LEU A 231 10.12 22.65 -2.79
N TYR A 232 10.24 21.57 -3.56
CA TYR A 232 10.32 21.65 -5.00
C TYR A 232 8.96 22.08 -5.60
N SER A 233 8.92 22.35 -6.91
CA SER A 233 7.66 22.71 -7.59
C SER A 233 6.65 21.55 -7.65
N THR A 234 7.14 20.32 -7.57
CA THR A 234 6.33 19.11 -7.35
C THR A 234 6.44 18.68 -5.88
N PRO A 235 5.57 17.78 -5.37
CA PRO A 235 5.52 17.34 -3.97
C PRO A 235 6.75 16.61 -3.44
N HIS A 236 7.89 17.29 -3.40
CA HIS A 236 9.20 16.80 -3.00
C HIS A 236 9.91 17.86 -2.17
N TRP A 237 10.91 17.42 -1.41
CA TRP A 237 11.88 18.36 -0.87
C TRP A 237 12.77 18.92 -1.98
N ASP A 238 13.12 20.19 -1.86
CA ASP A 238 13.92 20.87 -2.88
C ASP A 238 15.41 20.52 -2.75
N LEU A 239 16.02 19.95 -3.80
CA LEU A 239 17.45 19.70 -3.84
C LEU A 239 18.27 20.80 -4.54
N LEU A 240 17.66 21.63 -5.38
CA LEU A 240 18.41 22.36 -6.43
C LEU A 240 17.90 23.79 -6.72
N SER A 241 16.84 24.26 -6.07
CA SER A 241 16.28 25.58 -6.42
C SER A 241 17.07 26.76 -5.85
N PRO A 242 17.25 27.84 -6.65
CA PRO A 242 17.70 29.14 -6.17
C PRO A 242 16.76 29.78 -5.12
N SER A 243 15.48 29.38 -5.06
CA SER A 243 14.52 29.86 -4.06
C SER A 243 14.69 29.22 -2.68
N GLY A 244 15.60 28.25 -2.56
CA GLY A 244 15.87 27.45 -1.37
C GLY A 244 16.13 26.01 -1.79
N SER A 245 17.29 25.47 -1.43
CA SER A 245 17.59 24.04 -1.49
C SER A 245 17.72 23.53 -0.07
N LEU A 246 17.40 22.26 0.15
CA LEU A 246 17.71 21.56 1.38
C LEU A 246 19.19 21.74 1.70
N ASN A 247 19.45 22.30 2.87
CA ASN A 247 20.77 22.37 3.45
C ASN A 247 20.89 21.18 4.42
N SER A 248 21.76 20.23 4.09
CA SER A 248 22.00 19.05 4.92
C SER A 248 22.43 19.41 6.34
N ALA A 249 23.07 20.57 6.57
CA ALA A 249 23.44 21.04 7.90
C ALA A 249 22.25 21.42 8.80
N ASN A 250 21.06 21.57 8.23
CA ASN A 250 19.83 21.83 8.98
C ASN A 250 19.02 20.55 9.25
N ILE A 251 19.32 19.42 8.59
CA ILE A 251 18.57 18.17 8.74
C ILE A 251 19.09 17.44 9.98
N ASN A 252 18.26 17.28 11.01
CA ASN A 252 18.69 16.70 12.28
C ASN A 252 19.16 15.25 12.18
N CYS A 253 18.48 14.42 11.37
CA CYS A 253 18.90 13.02 11.17
C CYS A 253 20.24 12.92 10.45
N ALA A 254 20.73 14.01 9.81
CA ALA A 254 21.89 14.02 8.93
C ALA A 254 21.84 12.94 7.84
N CYS A 255 20.65 12.68 7.29
CA CYS A 255 20.37 11.63 6.32
C CYS A 255 19.66 12.24 5.09
N HIS A 256 19.85 11.70 3.87
CA HIS A 256 19.09 12.12 2.69
C HIS A 256 17.61 11.74 2.86
N PRO A 257 16.66 12.68 2.84
CA PRO A 257 15.25 12.32 2.83
C PRO A 257 14.89 11.42 1.65
N SER A 258 13.91 10.52 1.79
CA SER A 258 13.47 9.69 0.67
C SER A 258 12.68 10.51 -0.35
N MET A 259 11.99 11.56 0.08
CA MET A 259 11.11 12.39 -0.77
C MET A 259 11.84 13.45 -1.59
N LEU A 260 13.09 13.16 -1.99
CA LEU A 260 13.83 13.95 -2.96
C LEU A 260 13.44 13.55 -4.39
N PRO A 261 13.47 14.46 -5.37
CA PRO A 261 12.96 14.20 -6.72
C PRO A 261 13.86 13.29 -7.57
N SER A 262 14.97 12.80 -7.02
CA SER A 262 15.91 11.94 -7.74
C SER A 262 16.71 11.05 -6.81
N ILE A 263 16.93 9.81 -7.24
CA ILE A 263 17.87 8.86 -6.66
C ILE A 263 18.83 8.37 -7.75
N THR A 264 20.06 8.04 -7.37
CA THR A 264 21.07 7.49 -8.28
C THR A 264 21.29 6.00 -8.02
N ILE A 265 21.98 5.31 -8.93
CA ILE A 265 22.40 3.91 -8.70
C ILE A 265 23.25 3.81 -7.43
N ASN A 266 23.29 2.63 -6.82
CA ASN A 266 24.11 2.36 -5.64
C ASN A 266 23.77 3.26 -4.44
N LYS A 267 22.50 3.61 -4.29
CA LYS A 267 22.00 4.38 -3.16
C LYS A 267 20.85 3.64 -2.50
N ARG A 268 20.94 3.53 -1.18
CA ARG A 268 19.83 3.14 -0.31
C ARG A 268 19.35 4.35 0.49
N THR A 269 18.04 4.52 0.56
CA THR A 269 17.35 5.49 1.41
C THR A 269 16.11 4.81 1.99
N SER A 270 15.74 5.21 3.20
CA SER A 270 14.46 4.84 3.82
C SER A 270 13.68 6.12 4.12
N PHE A 271 12.44 5.99 4.59
CA PHE A 271 11.61 7.14 4.95
C PHE A 271 12.26 7.82 6.17
N SER A 272 12.76 9.04 5.97
CA SER A 272 13.57 9.73 6.99
C SER A 272 12.69 10.32 8.10
N ASP A 273 13.32 10.71 9.21
CA ASP A 273 12.60 11.44 10.26
C ASP A 273 12.02 12.77 9.76
N LEU A 274 12.67 13.44 8.80
CA LEU A 274 12.11 14.64 8.16
C LEU A 274 10.86 14.30 7.34
N ASP A 275 10.85 13.16 6.65
CA ASP A 275 9.69 12.71 5.88
C ASP A 275 8.52 12.34 6.82
N PHE A 276 8.80 11.58 7.89
CA PHE A 276 7.81 11.27 8.93
C PHE A 276 7.28 12.51 9.65
N ALA A 277 8.13 13.52 9.87
CA ALA A 277 7.71 14.76 10.48
C ALA A 277 6.71 15.54 9.61
N LEU A 278 6.81 15.45 8.27
CA LEU A 278 5.76 15.95 7.39
C LEU A 278 4.45 15.19 7.60
N LEU A 279 4.48 13.85 7.69
CA LEU A 279 3.27 13.07 7.97
C LEU A 279 2.63 13.48 9.30
N LYS A 280 3.43 13.70 10.36
CA LYS A 280 2.92 14.26 11.64
C LYS A 280 2.23 15.62 11.46
N ASP A 281 2.76 16.47 10.58
CA ASP A 281 2.19 17.80 10.32
C ASP A 281 0.83 17.77 9.61
N ILE A 282 0.53 16.68 8.89
CA ILE A 282 -0.75 16.48 8.20
C ILE A 282 -1.70 15.54 8.95
N GLY A 283 -1.41 15.21 10.22
CA GLY A 283 -2.36 14.56 11.12
C GLY A 283 -1.94 13.19 11.64
N TYR A 284 -0.90 12.56 11.08
CA TYR A 284 -0.52 11.21 11.45
C TYR A 284 0.09 11.10 12.85
N SER A 285 -0.29 10.03 13.55
CA SER A 285 0.26 9.56 14.81
C SER A 285 1.49 8.67 14.56
N ILE A 286 2.66 9.29 14.57
CA ILE A 286 3.94 8.62 14.25
C ILE A 286 4.82 8.48 15.50
N SER A 287 5.23 7.24 15.82
CA SER A 287 6.19 6.95 16.88
C SER A 287 7.61 7.44 16.55
N ALA A 288 8.46 7.59 17.57
CA ALA A 288 9.84 8.04 17.39
C ALA A 288 10.73 7.00 16.67
N SER A 289 10.43 5.71 16.83
CA SER A 289 11.15 4.60 16.19
C SER A 289 10.17 3.47 15.88
N PRO A 290 10.54 2.53 14.98
CA PRO A 290 9.75 1.33 14.72
C PRO A 290 9.36 0.60 16.00
N THR A 291 8.12 0.13 16.03
CA THR A 291 7.51 -0.68 17.10
C THR A 291 7.12 -2.06 16.54
N GLY A 292 7.00 -3.06 17.41
CA GLY A 292 6.73 -4.45 17.00
C GLY A 292 7.99 -5.27 16.73
N THR A 293 7.83 -6.41 16.03
CA THR A 293 8.93 -7.33 15.71
C THR A 293 9.80 -6.73 14.61
N ASN A 294 11.02 -6.34 14.94
CA ASN A 294 11.96 -5.76 13.96
C ASN A 294 13.28 -6.53 14.00
N ILE A 295 13.60 -7.24 12.93
CA ILE A 295 14.91 -7.89 12.72
C ILE A 295 15.86 -7.04 11.87
N GLY A 296 15.36 -5.91 11.37
CA GLY A 296 16.12 -4.93 10.62
C GLY A 296 17.04 -4.12 11.53
N GLY A 297 17.63 -3.08 10.95
CA GLY A 297 18.63 -2.28 11.63
C GLY A 297 18.64 -0.85 11.16
N THR A 298 19.78 -0.20 11.35
CA THR A 298 20.01 1.14 10.85
C THR A 298 20.98 1.12 9.68
N TYR A 299 20.72 1.98 8.71
CA TYR A 299 21.63 2.25 7.61
C TYR A 299 22.23 3.64 7.78
N THR A 300 23.56 3.72 7.85
CA THR A 300 24.24 5.02 7.83
C THR A 300 24.34 5.52 6.40
N ASP A 301 23.77 6.70 6.17
CA ASP A 301 23.95 7.46 4.95
C ASP A 301 25.44 7.77 4.74
N PRO A 302 26.09 7.22 3.70
CA PRO A 302 27.53 7.39 3.49
C PRO A 302 27.90 8.80 3.03
N THR A 303 26.92 9.62 2.67
CA THR A 303 27.12 10.96 2.13
C THR A 303 26.85 12.04 3.18
N TYR A 304 25.80 11.91 3.99
CA TYR A 304 25.50 12.88 5.06
C TYR A 304 25.93 12.41 6.47
N GLY A 305 26.17 11.12 6.67
CA GLY A 305 26.74 10.53 7.89
C GLY A 305 25.73 10.16 8.98
N GLY A 306 24.46 10.51 8.81
CA GLY A 306 23.35 10.16 9.69
C GLY A 306 22.76 8.79 9.38
N THR A 307 21.74 8.38 10.14
CA THR A 307 21.19 7.02 10.06
C THR A 307 19.69 7.01 9.78
N TYR A 308 19.27 6.06 8.96
CA TYR A 308 17.87 5.67 8.81
C TYR A 308 17.57 4.44 9.65
N ASP A 309 16.34 4.34 10.13
CA ASP A 309 15.76 3.04 10.45
C ASP A 309 15.32 2.34 9.15
N ILE A 310 15.74 1.08 8.99
CA ILE A 310 15.28 0.16 7.95
C ILE A 310 14.67 -1.05 8.68
N PRO A 311 13.42 -0.92 9.13
CA PRO A 311 12.76 -2.00 9.83
C PRO A 311 12.47 -3.16 8.87
N VAL A 312 12.62 -4.38 9.36
CA VAL A 312 12.32 -5.62 8.61
C VAL A 312 11.47 -6.49 9.52
N SER A 313 10.31 -6.93 9.03
CA SER A 313 9.35 -7.69 9.83
C SER A 313 9.76 -9.16 9.98
N MET A 314 10.37 -9.73 8.94
CA MET A 314 10.85 -11.11 8.89
C MET A 314 11.85 -11.32 7.75
N THR A 315 12.57 -12.46 7.75
CA THR A 315 13.48 -12.77 6.65
C THR A 315 12.72 -13.21 5.40
N TYR A 316 13.34 -13.08 4.22
CA TYR A 316 12.76 -13.59 2.97
C TYR A 316 12.46 -15.09 3.02
N ASN A 317 13.32 -15.89 3.64
CA ASN A 317 13.10 -17.33 3.79
C ASN A 317 11.90 -17.64 4.68
N ASP A 318 11.71 -16.90 5.78
CA ASP A 318 10.55 -17.07 6.66
C ASP A 318 9.26 -16.62 5.95
N TRP A 319 9.33 -15.55 5.16
CA TRP A 319 8.21 -15.06 4.35
C TRP A 319 7.78 -16.10 3.30
N LEU A 320 8.73 -16.71 2.59
CA LEU A 320 8.48 -17.80 1.65
C LEU A 320 7.87 -19.03 2.35
N ALA A 321 8.40 -19.40 3.52
CA ALA A 321 7.96 -20.57 4.28
C ALA A 321 6.56 -20.39 4.90
N GLY A 322 6.18 -19.15 5.23
CA GLY A 322 4.88 -18.80 5.79
C GLY A 322 3.71 -18.90 4.80
N GLY A 323 3.98 -19.10 3.51
CA GLY A 323 2.94 -19.11 2.47
C GLY A 323 2.46 -17.71 2.05
N ASN A 324 3.03 -16.64 2.61
CA ASN A 324 2.77 -15.25 2.17
C ASN A 324 3.34 -14.93 0.77
N GLY A 325 4.05 -15.88 0.15
CA GLY A 325 4.46 -15.85 -1.25
C GLY A 325 3.31 -15.76 -2.28
N GLY A 326 2.07 -15.91 -1.84
CA GLY A 326 0.89 -15.67 -2.66
C GLY A 326 -0.29 -15.24 -1.79
N ASN A 327 -0.87 -14.09 -2.14
CA ASN A 327 -2.03 -13.45 -1.50
C ASN A 327 -1.77 -12.83 -0.12
N GLY A 328 -1.65 -11.50 -0.11
CA GLY A 328 -1.76 -10.68 1.10
C GLY A 328 -3.11 -10.87 1.79
N GLY A 329 -3.08 -10.72 3.11
CA GLY A 329 -4.26 -10.81 3.97
C GLY A 329 -4.21 -11.98 4.95
N ASN A 330 -3.36 -11.89 5.98
CA ASN A 330 -3.78 -12.22 7.36
C ASN A 330 -2.76 -11.76 8.41
N GLY A 331 -2.78 -10.47 8.75
CA GLY A 331 -2.17 -9.95 9.98
C GLY A 331 -3.18 -9.93 11.13
N GLY A 332 -3.51 -11.08 11.72
CA GLY A 332 -4.44 -11.12 12.86
C GLY A 332 -4.50 -12.49 13.54
N GLY A 333 -3.81 -12.63 14.67
CA GLY A 333 -3.69 -13.90 15.40
C GLY A 333 -5.02 -14.52 15.83
N GLY A 334 -5.16 -15.83 15.59
CA GLY A 334 -6.23 -16.66 16.11
C GLY A 334 -5.95 -18.14 15.85
N GLY A 335 -5.54 -18.88 16.89
CA GLY A 335 -5.26 -20.31 16.79
C GLY A 335 -6.50 -21.13 16.41
N GLY A 336 -6.30 -22.14 15.55
CA GLY A 336 -7.33 -23.13 15.21
C GLY A 336 -6.79 -24.13 14.19
N GLY A 337 -6.69 -25.41 14.58
CA GLY A 337 -5.91 -26.41 13.86
C GLY A 337 -6.59 -27.09 12.67
N GLY A 338 -5.73 -27.65 11.81
CA GLY A 338 -5.87 -28.99 11.21
C GLY A 338 -6.70 -29.12 9.93
N GLY A 339 -6.05 -29.62 8.87
CA GLY A 339 -6.71 -30.33 7.76
C GLY A 339 -5.99 -30.21 6.43
N GLY A 340 -5.13 -31.18 6.12
CA GLY A 340 -4.39 -31.26 4.86
C GLY A 340 -5.21 -31.69 3.63
N GLY A 341 -4.62 -31.45 2.46
CA GLY A 341 -5.07 -31.85 1.13
C GLY A 341 -4.81 -30.68 0.16
N GLY A 342 -3.81 -30.70 -0.71
CA GLY A 342 -3.50 -31.75 -1.66
C GLY A 342 -3.82 -31.22 -3.05
N SER A 343 -2.78 -30.69 -3.70
CA SER A 343 -2.58 -30.27 -5.09
C SER A 343 -3.65 -30.65 -6.14
N ALA A 344 -4.00 -29.69 -7.01
CA ALA A 344 -3.96 -29.86 -8.46
C ALA A 344 -4.24 -28.52 -9.18
N ALA A 345 -3.21 -27.99 -9.83
CA ALA A 345 -3.35 -27.08 -10.96
C ALA A 345 -4.05 -27.79 -12.14
N PRO A 346 -4.67 -27.02 -13.04
CA PRO A 346 -4.41 -27.26 -14.44
C PRO A 346 -4.02 -25.98 -15.20
N GLU A 347 -2.94 -26.12 -15.95
CA GLU A 347 -2.45 -25.25 -17.02
C GLU A 347 -3.46 -25.10 -18.20
N PRO A 348 -3.25 -24.12 -19.11
CA PRO A 348 -4.29 -23.48 -19.90
C PRO A 348 -4.40 -24.03 -21.34
N ALA A 349 -5.52 -23.72 -22.02
CA ALA A 349 -5.63 -23.85 -23.46
C ALA A 349 -6.43 -22.68 -24.08
N TYR A 350 -5.86 -22.13 -25.15
CA TYR A 350 -6.35 -21.00 -25.94
C TYR A 350 -7.48 -21.39 -26.94
N ILE A 351 -8.36 -20.41 -27.21
CA ILE A 351 -8.92 -20.02 -28.54
C ILE A 351 -9.99 -20.92 -29.25
N PHE A 352 -11.26 -20.47 -29.27
CA PHE A 352 -12.02 -19.94 -30.45
C PHE A 352 -13.55 -19.92 -30.19
N THR A 353 -14.18 -18.82 -30.60
CA THR A 353 -15.60 -18.50 -30.76
C THR A 353 -16.39 -19.49 -31.64
N LEU A 354 -17.65 -19.82 -31.27
CA LEU A 354 -18.87 -19.50 -32.06
C LEU A 354 -20.18 -19.96 -31.36
N LEU A 355 -21.21 -19.13 -31.53
CA LEU A 355 -22.65 -19.32 -31.33
C LEU A 355 -23.22 -20.75 -31.51
N GLY A 356 -24.25 -21.09 -30.72
CA GLY A 356 -25.39 -21.88 -31.22
C GLY A 356 -26.15 -22.78 -30.22
N GLY A 357 -27.33 -22.33 -29.81
CA GLY A 357 -28.56 -23.14 -29.97
C GLY A 357 -28.90 -24.25 -28.97
N VAL A 358 -29.77 -23.89 -28.02
CA VAL A 358 -30.93 -24.66 -27.50
C VAL A 358 -31.25 -25.98 -28.24
N LEU A 359 -31.18 -27.13 -27.56
CA LEU A 359 -32.31 -28.06 -27.34
C LEU A 359 -31.93 -29.26 -26.43
N ALA A 360 -32.67 -29.37 -25.34
CA ALA A 360 -33.11 -30.55 -24.60
C ALA A 360 -32.45 -31.93 -24.83
N PHE A 361 -32.04 -32.59 -23.73
CA PHE A 361 -32.69 -33.85 -23.35
C PHE A 361 -32.61 -34.12 -21.84
N LEU A 362 -33.76 -34.43 -21.28
CA LEU A 362 -34.01 -34.89 -19.92
C LEU A 362 -33.34 -36.26 -19.68
N SER A 363 -32.70 -36.44 -18.52
CA SER A 363 -32.99 -37.56 -17.62
C SER A 363 -32.07 -37.52 -16.39
N GLY A 364 -32.57 -36.93 -15.31
CA GLY A 364 -32.13 -37.30 -13.98
C GLY A 364 -32.83 -38.59 -13.54
N ARG A 365 -32.09 -39.53 -12.95
CA ARG A 365 -32.57 -40.23 -11.74
C ARG A 365 -31.46 -41.01 -11.03
N LYS A 366 -31.21 -40.51 -9.81
CA LYS A 366 -30.75 -41.21 -8.60
C LYS A 366 -31.26 -42.66 -8.49
N ASN A 367 -30.38 -43.60 -8.15
CA ASN A 367 -30.34 -44.32 -6.87
C ASN A 367 -29.64 -45.70 -7.02
N PHE A 368 -28.48 -45.81 -6.37
CA PHE A 368 -27.84 -47.07 -6.07
C PHE A 368 -28.45 -47.68 -4.81
N GLY A 369 -28.76 -48.97 -4.87
CA GLY A 369 -28.50 -49.88 -3.75
C GLY A 369 -29.68 -50.61 -3.13
N LYS A 370 -29.58 -51.95 -3.23
CA LYS A 370 -30.17 -53.01 -2.40
C LYS A 370 -31.55 -53.52 -2.83
N ILE A 371 -31.59 -54.75 -3.35
CA ILE A 371 -32.20 -55.93 -2.72
C ILE A 371 -31.73 -57.20 -3.46
N LYS A 372 -31.65 -58.27 -2.68
CA LYS A 372 -30.97 -59.55 -2.93
C LYS A 372 -31.76 -60.52 -3.84
N SER A 373 -30.95 -61.36 -4.49
CA SER A 373 -31.09 -62.82 -4.71
C SER A 373 -31.95 -63.40 -5.84
N LEU A 374 -31.25 -64.25 -6.61
CA LEU A 374 -31.63 -65.61 -7.06
C LEU A 374 -32.76 -65.76 -8.09
N LEU A 375 -32.42 -66.09 -9.34
CA LEU A 375 -32.50 -67.44 -9.94
C LEU A 375 -32.49 -67.40 -11.49
N LYS A 376 -31.57 -68.19 -12.05
CA LYS A 376 -31.64 -69.06 -13.25
C LYS A 376 -31.97 -68.49 -14.65
N LEU A 377 -30.96 -68.64 -15.51
CA LEU A 377 -30.96 -69.34 -16.83
C LEU A 377 -32.17 -69.11 -17.75
N ALA A 378 -31.95 -68.35 -18.83
CA ALA A 378 -31.79 -68.84 -20.20
C ALA A 378 -31.26 -67.70 -21.08
#